data_AF-A0A397DU78-F1
#
_entry.id   AF-A0A397DU78-F1
#
_cell.length_a   1.000
_cell.length_b   1.000
_cell.length_c   1.000
_cell.angle_alpha   90.00
_cell.angle_beta   90.00
_cell.angle_gamma   90.00
#
_symmetry.space_group_name_H-M   'P 1'
#
loop_
_entity.id
_entity.type
_entity.pdbx_description
1 polymer ?
#
loop_
_entity_poly.entity_id
_entity_poly.type
_entity_poly.pdbx_seq_one_letter_code
_entity_poly.pdbx_strand_id
1 'polypeptide(L)'
;MVVLETFSARLKAIVDEHDNALIYNADQTGVNYEYLATKTLNKTGDKTIWVKCGRKAMERVTAMLLADSAGKKHPLFLVIKTAASKVKAIVQEKLAQ
;
A
#
# COMPACT_ATOMS: atom_id res chain seq x y z
N MET A 1 2.98 -22.69 -22.09
CA MET A 1 3.68 -21.84 -23.08
C MET A 1 2.67 -20.98 -23.86
N VAL A 2 1.65 -21.57 -24.49
CA VAL A 2 0.62 -20.86 -25.29
C VAL A 2 -0.07 -19.70 -24.58
N VAL A 3 -0.42 -19.83 -23.29
CA VAL A 3 -1.15 -18.77 -22.55
C VAL A 3 -0.35 -17.46 -22.45
N LEU A 4 0.96 -17.55 -22.24
CA LEU A 4 1.83 -16.38 -22.11
C LEU A 4 2.02 -15.69 -23.47
N GLU A 5 2.17 -16.47 -24.53
CA GLU A 5 2.31 -15.96 -25.89
C GLU A 5 1.05 -15.25 -26.35
N THR A 6 -0.13 -15.86 -26.14
CA THR A 6 -1.42 -15.24 -26.45
C THR A 6 -1.62 -13.94 -25.68
N PHE A 7 -1.25 -13.91 -24.40
CA PHE A 7 -1.33 -12.71 -23.58
C PHE A 7 -0.39 -11.60 -24.08
N SER A 8 0.87 -11.94 -24.38
CA SER A 8 1.85 -10.99 -24.91
C SER A 8 1.44 -10.43 -26.28
N ALA A 9 0.93 -11.28 -27.18
CA ALA A 9 0.44 -10.86 -28.49
C ALA A 9 -0.74 -9.88 -28.36
N ARG A 10 -1.67 -10.15 -27.43
CA ARG A 10 -2.79 -9.24 -27.17
C ARG A 10 -2.33 -7.88 -26.63
N LEU A 11 -1.35 -7.85 -25.71
CA LEU A 11 -0.80 -6.59 -25.20
C LEU A 11 -0.15 -5.77 -26.30
N LYS A 12 0.64 -6.40 -27.19
CA LYS A 12 1.26 -5.71 -28.32
C LYS A 12 0.22 -5.09 -29.26
N ALA A 13 -0.82 -5.85 -29.62
CA ALA A 13 -1.88 -5.33 -30.48
C ALA A 13 -2.58 -4.08 -29.89
N ILE A 14 -2.83 -4.08 -28.57
CA ILE A 14 -3.43 -2.92 -27.88
C ILE A 14 -2.48 -1.71 -27.88
N VAL A 15 -1.17 -1.95 -27.68
CA VAL A 15 -0.17 -0.88 -27.70
C VAL A 15 -0.01 -0.30 -29.12
N ASP A 16 -0.03 -1.16 -30.14
CA ASP A 16 0.08 -0.74 -31.54
C ASP A 16 -1.18 0.00 -32.03
N GLU A 17 -2.38 -0.40 -31.58
CA GLU A 17 -3.65 0.27 -31.88
C GLU A 17 -3.71 1.68 -31.27
N HIS A 18 -3.13 1.83 -30.08
CA HIS A 18 -3.06 3.09 -29.35
C HIS A 18 -1.64 3.65 -29.44
N ASP A 19 -1.30 4.19 -30.62
CA ASP A 19 0.01 4.73 -31.08
C ASP A 19 0.68 5.79 -30.15
N ASN A 20 0.13 6.04 -28.95
CA ASN A 20 0.63 6.88 -27.87
C ASN A 20 0.21 6.40 -26.46
N ALA A 21 0.05 5.08 -26.25
CA ALA A 21 -0.40 4.54 -24.97
C ALA A 21 0.66 4.75 -23.87
N LEU A 22 0.37 5.64 -22.91
CA LEU A 22 1.12 5.71 -21.66
C LEU A 22 0.71 4.49 -20.80
N ILE A 23 1.63 3.55 -20.62
CA ILE A 23 1.38 2.35 -19.82
C ILE A 23 1.74 2.64 -18.39
N TYR A 24 0.80 2.43 -17.47
CA TYR A 24 1.01 2.63 -16.05
C TYR A 24 1.23 1.29 -15.34
N ASN A 25 2.35 1.15 -14.64
CA ASN A 25 2.54 0.10 -13.66
C ASN A 25 2.07 0.59 -12.29
N ALA A 26 1.14 -0.14 -11.67
CA ALA A 26 0.66 0.12 -10.33
C ALA A 26 1.01 -1.06 -9.42
N ASP A 27 1.71 -0.81 -8.32
CA ASP A 27 2.11 -1.83 -7.36
C ASP A 27 1.74 -1.46 -5.92
N GLN A 28 1.44 -2.47 -5.11
CA GLN A 28 1.04 -2.34 -3.72
C GLN A 28 2.16 -2.82 -2.79
N THR A 29 2.79 -1.90 -2.07
CA THR A 29 3.83 -2.24 -1.08
C THR A 29 3.44 -1.90 0.35
N GLY A 30 3.87 -2.73 1.30
CA GLY A 30 3.63 -2.49 2.72
C GLY A 30 4.67 -1.55 3.29
N VAL A 31 4.23 -0.45 3.89
CA VAL A 31 5.09 0.46 4.64
C VAL A 31 5.02 0.08 6.12
N ASN A 32 6.12 -0.45 6.63
CA ASN A 32 6.28 -0.69 8.06
C ASN A 32 6.92 0.55 8.68
N TYR A 33 6.28 1.15 9.67
CA TYR A 33 6.93 2.18 10.48
C TYR A 33 7.99 1.52 11.36
N GLU A 34 9.22 2.02 11.32
CA GLU A 34 10.18 1.77 12.39
C GLU A 34 9.64 2.43 13.65
N TYR A 35 9.27 1.61 14.63
CA TYR A 35 8.70 2.11 15.86
C TYR A 35 9.80 2.57 16.80
N LEU A 36 9.86 3.87 17.10
CA LEU A 36 10.62 4.37 18.24
C LEU A 36 9.96 3.84 19.52
N ALA A 37 10.77 3.23 20.41
CA ALA A 37 10.27 2.63 21.64
C ALA A 37 9.37 3.62 22.42
N THR A 38 8.13 3.22 22.76
CA THR A 38 7.17 4.10 23.49
C THR A 38 7.65 4.48 24.89
N LYS A 39 8.63 3.74 25.43
CA LYS A 39 9.20 3.99 26.74
C LYS A 39 10.57 4.63 26.56
N THR A 40 10.61 5.95 26.75
CA THR A 40 11.84 6.74 26.72
C THR A 40 12.69 6.55 27.98
N LEU A 41 12.10 6.07 29.09
CA LEU A 41 12.80 5.87 30.37
C LEU A 41 12.41 4.53 30.99
N ASN A 42 13.43 3.72 31.30
CA ASN A 42 13.31 2.54 32.15
C ASN A 42 13.54 2.90 33.62
N LYS A 43 13.20 1.99 34.54
CA LYS A 43 13.48 2.23 35.96
C LYS A 43 14.99 2.11 36.20
N THR A 44 15.52 2.91 37.12
CA THR A 44 16.92 2.83 37.52
C THR A 44 17.25 1.41 37.99
N GLY A 45 18.18 0.74 37.30
CA GLY A 45 18.61 -0.63 37.62
C GLY A 45 18.21 -1.72 36.62
N ASP A 46 17.43 -1.41 35.58
CA ASP A 46 17.06 -2.38 34.55
C ASP A 46 18.28 -2.74 33.66
N LYS A 47 18.72 -4.02 33.70
CA LYS A 47 19.90 -4.51 32.95
C LYS A 47 19.61 -4.87 31.50
N THR A 48 18.35 -5.05 31.12
CA THR A 48 17.97 -5.51 29.78
C THR A 48 16.73 -4.80 29.29
N ILE A 49 16.87 -4.03 28.20
CA ILE A 49 15.78 -3.32 27.56
C ILE A 49 15.21 -4.21 26.46
N TRP A 50 14.19 -5.01 26.79
CA TRP A 50 13.43 -5.75 25.78
C TRP A 50 12.33 -4.87 25.20
N VAL A 51 12.61 -4.21 24.07
CA VAL A 51 11.58 -3.48 23.32
C VAL A 51 10.79 -4.48 22.48
N LYS A 52 9.62 -4.89 22.98
CA LYS A 52 8.67 -5.69 22.19
C LYS A 52 7.98 -4.81 21.12
N CYS A 53 8.57 -4.71 19.93
CA CYS A 53 7.99 -4.00 18.77
C CYS A 53 6.88 -4.80 18.05
N GLY A 54 5.92 -5.40 18.75
CA GLY A 54 5.05 -6.39 18.10
C GLY A 54 3.64 -6.60 18.64
N ARG A 55 3.07 -5.69 19.44
CA ARG A 55 1.73 -5.96 20.04
C ARG A 55 0.70 -4.84 20.00
N LYS A 56 1.00 -3.65 19.50
CA LYS A 56 -0.01 -2.58 19.38
C LYS A 56 0.01 -1.98 17.99
N ALA A 57 -1.10 -2.19 17.29
CA ALA A 57 -1.51 -1.54 16.05
C ALA A 57 -0.39 -1.37 15.01
N MET A 58 0.09 -2.48 14.44
CA MET A 58 0.53 -2.45 13.05
C MET A 58 -0.72 -2.21 12.20
N GLU A 59 -1.25 -0.98 12.17
CA GLU A 59 -2.03 -0.56 11.00
C GLU A 59 -1.03 -0.53 9.85
N ARG A 60 -0.98 -1.63 9.10
CA ARG A 60 -0.17 -1.73 7.88
C ARG A 60 -0.64 -0.62 6.96
N VAL A 61 0.18 0.43 6.85
CA VAL A 61 0.00 1.43 5.80
C VAL A 61 0.48 0.80 4.51
N THR A 62 -0.32 0.96 3.48
CA THR A 62 0.00 0.46 2.16
C THR A 62 0.39 1.66 1.31
N ALA A 63 1.57 1.63 0.71
CA ALA A 63 1.91 2.57 -0.35
C ALA A 63 1.48 1.97 -1.69
N MET A 64 0.82 2.79 -2.50
CA MET A 64 0.56 2.47 -3.88
C MET A 64 1.57 3.24 -4.74
N LEU A 65 2.35 2.49 -5.50
CA LEU A 65 3.42 3.00 -6.35
C LEU A 65 2.92 3.02 -7.78
N LEU A 66 3.06 4.16 -8.45
CA LEU A 66 2.64 4.34 -9.83
C LEU A 66 3.83 4.86 -10.65
N ALA A 67 4.14 4.17 -11.75
CA ALA A 67 5.15 4.60 -12.71
C ALA A 67 4.65 4.41 -14.14
N ASP A 68 4.95 5.35 -15.02
CA ASP A 68 4.60 5.23 -16.45
C ASP A 68 5.73 4.56 -17.27
N SER A 69 5.40 4.17 -18.50
CA SER A 69 6.34 3.57 -19.46
C SER A 69 7.45 4.51 -19.92
N ALA A 70 7.32 5.82 -19.70
CA ALA A 70 8.39 6.79 -19.91
C ALA A 70 9.38 6.85 -18.72
N GLY A 71 9.14 6.08 -17.67
CA GLY A 71 9.97 6.00 -16.47
C GLY A 71 9.64 7.08 -15.43
N LYS A 72 8.58 7.87 -15.63
CA LYS A 72 8.15 8.87 -14.65
C LYS A 72 7.45 8.17 -13.50
N LYS A 73 7.98 8.40 -12.29
CA LYS A 73 7.31 8.01 -11.05
C LYS A 73 6.29 9.08 -10.70
N HIS A 74 5.06 8.64 -10.47
CA HIS A 74 3.97 9.52 -10.04
C HIS A 74 3.96 9.65 -8.52
N PRO A 75 3.29 10.68 -7.97
CA PRO A 75 3.17 10.86 -6.53
C PRO A 75 2.63 9.61 -5.83
N LEU A 76 3.31 9.22 -4.77
CA LEU A 76 2.96 8.08 -3.95
C LEU A 76 1.73 8.41 -3.11
N PHE A 77 0.76 7.49 -3.05
CA PHE A 77 -0.39 7.62 -2.17
C PHE A 77 -0.41 6.54 -1.10
N LEU A 78 -0.72 6.95 0.12
CA LEU A 78 -0.78 6.07 1.28
C LEU A 78 -2.24 5.67 1.51
N VAL A 79 -2.48 4.37 1.48
CA VAL A 79 -3.75 3.76 1.86
C VAL A 79 -3.63 3.30 3.31
N ILE A 80 -4.36 3.99 4.18
CA ILE A 80 -4.44 3.69 5.61
C ILE A 80 -5.78 2.98 5.84
N LYS A 81 -5.72 1.74 6.35
CA LYS A 81 -6.94 1.05 6.78
C LYS A 81 -7.35 1.59 8.12
N THR A 82 -8.50 2.26 8.18
CA THR A 82 -9.12 2.70 9.44
C THR A 82 -10.16 1.69 9.91
N ALA A 83 -10.45 1.68 11.21
CA ALA A 83 -11.60 0.94 11.73
C ALA A 83 -12.91 1.41 11.08
N ALA A 84 -13.91 0.51 11.04
CA ALA A 84 -15.25 0.86 10.56
C ALA A 84 -15.84 2.02 11.38
N SER A 85 -16.53 2.94 10.71
CA SER A 85 -17.20 4.05 11.37
C SER A 85 -18.29 3.53 12.30
N LYS A 86 -18.39 4.11 13.51
CA LYS A 86 -19.48 3.85 14.46
C LYS A 86 -20.60 4.88 14.35
N VAL A 87 -20.46 5.87 13.46
CA VAL A 87 -21.45 6.94 13.28
C VAL A 87 -22.61 6.40 12.47
N LYS A 88 -23.79 6.30 13.09
CA LYS A 88 -24.97 5.66 12.50
C LYS A 88 -25.33 6.23 11.12
N ALA A 89 -25.27 7.55 10.94
CA ALA A 89 -25.54 8.20 9.65
C ALA A 89 -24.59 7.72 8.55
N ILE A 90 -23.28 7.68 8.83
CA ILE A 90 -22.24 7.24 7.89
C ILE A 90 -22.37 5.74 7.58
N VAL A 91 -22.76 4.93 8.57
CA VAL A 91 -22.97 3.48 8.37
C VAL A 91 -24.17 3.23 7.46
N GLN A 92 -25.27 3.97 7.63
CA GLN A 92 -26.46 3.82 6.79
C GLN A 92 -26.19 4.26 5.34
N GLU A 93 -25.46 5.36 5.14
CA GLU A 93 -25.04 5.82 3.82
C GLU A 93 -24.19 4.77 3.08
N LYS A 94 -23.22 4.16 3.78
CA LYS A 94 -22.36 3.11 3.21
C LYS A 94 -23.04 1.79 2.91
N LEU A 95 -24.19 1.49 3.54
CA LEU A 95 -24.98 0.28 3.28
C LEU A 95 -25.91 0.43 2.07
N ALA A 96 -26.11 1.65 1.58
CA ALA A 96 -26.95 1.96 0.44
C ALA A 96 -26.17 2.09 -0.89
N GLN A 97 -24.83 2.03 -0.84
CA GLN A 97 -23.92 1.96 -1.99
C GLN A 97 -23.47 0.51 -2.22
#